data_AF-A0A8A4ZLK5-F1
#
_entry.id   AF-A0A8A4ZLK5-F1
#
_cell.length_a   1.000
_cell.length_b   1.000
_cell.length_c   1.000
_cell.angle_alpha   90.00
_cell.angle_beta   90.00
_cell.angle_gamma   90.00
#
_symmetry.space_group_name_H-M   'P 1'
#
loop_
_entity.id
_entity.type
_entity.pdbx_description
1 polymer ?
#
loop_
_entity_poly.entity_id
_entity_poly.type
_entity_poly.pdbx_seq_one_letter_code
_entity_poly.pdbx_strand_id
1 'polypeptide(L)'
;MEQLYQQVILDHARDPHGRGLDDAALDGATLDGATIAGRLRGESHQVNPTCGDEVTLRVDIDTSAEGGAPVLRAVHWDGQGCSISQASVSVLTDLVTGVELTEVDEIAETFRLLMHSRGAGLDPEQEDALGDATAFTGVAKYPARIKCALLGWAALHDAVIRSGVGQPAPAPVPDPAPSPQSAKELT
;
A
#
# COMPACT_ATOMS: atom_id res chain seq x y z
N MET A 1 7.07 21.89 11.02
CA MET A 1 6.73 20.82 10.06
C MET A 1 6.82 19.44 10.69
N GLU A 2 7.91 19.06 11.37
CA GLU A 2 8.04 17.73 12.01
C GLU A 2 6.89 17.39 12.99
N GLN A 3 6.38 18.39 13.73
CA GLN A 3 5.21 18.22 14.62
C GLN A 3 3.88 17.98 13.88
N LEU A 4 3.71 18.53 12.67
CA LEU A 4 2.49 18.33 11.87
C LEU A 4 2.42 16.89 11.35
N TYR A 5 3.54 16.37 10.83
CA TYR A 5 3.63 14.98 10.38
C TYR A 5 3.46 13.97 11.51
N GLN A 6 4.00 14.27 12.70
CA GLN A 6 3.76 13.43 13.87
C GLN A 6 2.28 13.38 14.24
N GLN A 7 1.55 14.49 14.06
CA GLN A 7 0.12 14.55 14.36
C GLN A 7 -0.67 13.63 13.43
N VAL A 8 -0.36 13.57 12.14
CA VAL A 8 -0.97 12.64 11.18
C VAL A 8 -0.86 11.19 11.68
N ILE A 9 0.34 10.74 12.07
CA ILE A 9 0.53 9.37 12.60
C ILE A 9 -0.31 9.14 13.86
N LEU A 10 -0.38 10.12 14.76
CA LEU A 10 -1.14 9.98 16.00
C LEU A 10 -2.66 9.95 15.76
N ASP A 11 -3.15 10.71 14.78
CA ASP A 11 -4.57 10.77 14.43
C ASP A 11 -5.00 9.45 13.79
N HIS A 12 -4.27 8.97 12.77
CA HIS A 12 -4.55 7.67 12.14
C HIS A 12 -4.38 6.48 13.08
N ALA A 13 -3.52 6.57 14.10
CA ALA A 13 -3.40 5.54 15.12
C ALA A 13 -4.55 5.55 16.14
N ARG A 14 -5.16 6.72 16.37
CA ARG A 14 -6.26 6.90 17.34
C ARG A 14 -7.61 6.59 16.70
N ASP A 15 -7.84 7.09 15.50
CA ASP A 15 -9.07 6.94 14.73
C ASP A 15 -8.75 6.30 13.37
N PRO A 16 -8.48 4.98 13.34
CA PRO A 16 -8.05 4.31 12.13
C PRO A 16 -9.17 4.18 11.09
N HIS A 17 -8.86 4.52 9.85
CA HIS A 17 -9.74 4.32 8.70
C HIS A 17 -9.65 2.86 8.19
N GLY A 18 -10.74 2.36 7.61
CA GLY A 18 -10.84 0.98 7.11
C GLY A 18 -10.89 -0.10 8.19
N ARG A 19 -10.95 0.27 9.48
CA ARG A 19 -10.94 -0.70 10.56
C ARG A 19 -12.27 -1.43 10.70
N GLY A 20 -12.20 -2.73 10.96
CA GLY A 20 -13.33 -3.66 11.08
C GLY A 20 -13.39 -4.61 9.88
N LEU A 21 -13.65 -5.89 10.16
CA LEU A 21 -13.76 -6.95 9.13
C LEU A 21 -15.21 -7.30 8.79
N ASP A 22 -16.17 -6.40 9.07
CA ASP A 22 -17.59 -6.70 8.95
C ASP A 22 -17.96 -7.18 7.54
N ASP A 23 -18.49 -8.40 7.42
CA ASP A 23 -18.96 -8.96 6.15
C ASP A 23 -20.07 -8.10 5.53
N ALA A 24 -20.78 -7.31 6.35
CA ALA A 24 -21.77 -6.32 5.91
C ALA A 24 -21.14 -5.15 5.15
N ALA A 25 -19.89 -4.76 5.47
CA ALA A 25 -19.13 -3.78 4.69
C ALA A 25 -18.75 -4.33 3.31
N LEU A 26 -18.79 -5.65 3.15
CA LEU A 26 -18.61 -6.39 1.90
C LEU A 26 -19.94 -6.88 1.33
N ASP A 27 -21.02 -6.12 1.47
CA ASP A 27 -22.37 -6.43 0.97
C ASP A 27 -22.91 -7.82 1.39
N GLY A 28 -22.45 -8.36 2.52
CA GLY A 28 -22.94 -9.60 3.11
C GLY A 28 -22.52 -10.89 2.39
N ALA A 29 -21.65 -10.80 1.37
CA ALA A 29 -21.09 -11.98 0.70
C ALA A 29 -19.89 -12.51 1.51
N THR A 30 -19.88 -13.80 1.83
CA THR A 30 -18.77 -14.44 2.54
C THR A 30 -17.52 -14.52 1.65
N LEU A 31 -16.33 -14.53 2.26
CA LEU A 31 -15.04 -14.72 1.55
C LEU A 31 -14.94 -16.07 0.83
N ASP A 32 -15.81 -17.03 1.17
CA ASP A 32 -15.81 -18.42 0.71
C ASP A 32 -16.34 -18.62 -0.74
N GLY A 33 -16.07 -17.66 -1.63
CA GLY A 33 -16.31 -17.84 -3.06
C GLY A 33 -17.69 -17.42 -3.56
N ALA A 34 -18.37 -16.52 -2.85
CA ALA A 34 -19.42 -15.72 -3.48
C ALA A 34 -18.77 -14.71 -4.43
N THR A 35 -18.37 -15.17 -5.63
CA THR A 35 -18.04 -14.29 -6.75
C THR A 35 -19.28 -13.48 -7.07
N ILE A 36 -19.36 -12.26 -6.53
CA ILE A 36 -20.24 -11.25 -7.09
C ILE A 36 -19.65 -10.97 -8.48
N ALA A 37 -20.45 -11.12 -9.53
CA ALA A 37 -19.97 -10.92 -10.90
C ALA A 37 -19.25 -9.58 -11.04
N GLY A 38 -18.01 -9.60 -11.55
CA GLY A 38 -17.17 -8.41 -11.65
C GLY A 38 -16.54 -7.94 -10.33
N ARG A 39 -16.45 -8.80 -9.29
CA ARG A 39 -15.71 -8.51 -8.06
C ARG A 39 -14.86 -9.68 -7.62
N LEU A 40 -13.67 -9.37 -7.10
CA LEU A 40 -12.73 -10.32 -6.50
C LEU A 40 -12.36 -9.87 -5.09
N ARG A 41 -12.12 -10.83 -4.21
CA ARG A 41 -11.78 -10.56 -2.81
C ARG A 41 -10.66 -11.46 -2.35
N GLY A 42 -9.79 -10.92 -1.52
CA GLY A 42 -8.70 -11.67 -0.89
C GLY A 42 -8.49 -11.22 0.54
N GLU A 43 -7.89 -12.11 1.33
CA GLU A 43 -7.55 -11.86 2.73
C GLU A 43 -6.11 -12.28 2.97
N SER A 44 -5.39 -11.50 3.77
CA SER A 44 -4.06 -11.85 4.27
C SER A 44 -3.94 -11.53 5.75
N HIS A 45 -3.33 -12.44 6.49
CA HIS A 45 -2.91 -12.22 7.87
C HIS A 45 -1.39 -12.14 7.94
N GLN A 46 -0.86 -11.07 8.53
CA GLN A 46 0.57 -10.82 8.67
C GLN A 46 0.93 -10.49 10.12
N VAL A 47 2.12 -10.93 10.54
CA VAL A 47 2.64 -10.70 11.89
C VAL A 47 4.06 -10.15 11.82
N ASN A 48 4.36 -9.15 12.64
CA ASN A 48 5.70 -8.67 12.93
C ASN A 48 6.06 -8.99 14.41
N PRO A 49 6.66 -10.17 14.68
CA PRO A 49 6.93 -10.62 16.05
C PRO A 49 7.89 -9.73 16.84
N THR A 50 8.72 -8.94 16.15
CA THR A 50 9.69 -8.05 16.80
C THR A 50 9.01 -6.96 17.63
N CYS A 51 7.84 -6.50 17.21
CA CYS A 51 7.07 -5.48 17.91
C CYS A 51 5.72 -5.99 18.43
N GLY A 52 5.38 -7.25 18.14
CA GLY A 52 4.08 -7.83 18.48
C GLY A 52 2.94 -7.24 17.66
N ASP A 53 3.23 -6.70 16.47
CA ASP A 53 2.19 -6.19 15.57
C ASP A 53 1.58 -7.36 14.77
N GLU A 54 0.27 -7.33 14.56
CA GLU A 54 -0.47 -8.24 13.70
C GLU A 54 -1.56 -7.47 12.93
N VAL A 55 -1.86 -7.92 11.72
CA VAL A 55 -2.94 -7.37 10.90
C VAL A 55 -3.56 -8.48 10.06
N THR A 56 -4.88 -8.51 10.03
CA THR A 56 -5.69 -9.21 9.03
C THR A 56 -6.30 -8.16 8.12
N LEU A 57 -6.02 -8.24 6.83
CA LEU A 57 -6.46 -7.28 5.83
C LEU A 57 -7.25 -8.00 4.73
N ARG A 58 -8.41 -7.44 4.38
CA ARG A 58 -9.29 -7.87 3.30
C ARG A 58 -9.34 -6.79 2.22
N VAL A 59 -9.31 -7.23 0.96
CA VAL A 59 -9.49 -6.37 -0.21
C VAL A 59 -10.77 -6.72 -0.94
N ASP A 60 -11.42 -5.70 -1.52
CA ASP A 60 -12.48 -5.89 -2.49
C ASP A 60 -12.15 -5.13 -3.77
N ILE A 61 -12.05 -5.87 -4.87
CA ILE A 61 -11.54 -5.42 -6.15
C ILE A 61 -12.67 -5.48 -7.17
N ASP A 62 -12.91 -4.37 -7.85
CA ASP A 62 -13.82 -4.30 -8.99
C ASP A 62 -13.09 -4.74 -10.27
N THR A 63 -13.66 -5.72 -10.96
CA THR A 63 -13.21 -6.27 -12.25
C THR A 63 -14.30 -6.19 -13.32
N SER A 64 -15.37 -5.42 -13.07
CA SER A 64 -16.53 -5.31 -13.95
C SER A 64 -16.32 -4.43 -15.19
N ALA A 65 -15.31 -3.57 -15.17
CA ALA A 65 -14.98 -2.69 -16.29
C ALA A 65 -14.44 -3.49 -17.48
N GLU A 66 -15.26 -3.69 -18.52
CA GLU A 66 -14.82 -4.32 -19.77
C GLU A 66 -13.70 -3.49 -20.43
N GLY A 67 -12.49 -4.05 -20.47
CA GLY A 67 -11.31 -3.36 -21.02
C GLY A 67 -10.66 -2.33 -20.09
N GLY A 68 -11.16 -2.18 -18.86
CA GLY A 68 -10.55 -1.35 -17.82
C GLY A 68 -9.61 -2.15 -16.91
N ALA A 69 -8.73 -1.45 -16.20
CA ALA A 69 -7.89 -2.06 -15.17
C ALA A 69 -8.73 -2.39 -13.92
N PRO A 70 -8.42 -3.47 -13.18
CA PRO A 70 -9.06 -3.74 -11.90
C PRO A 70 -8.83 -2.60 -10.90
N VAL A 71 -9.86 -2.22 -10.16
CA VAL A 71 -9.82 -1.12 -9.18
C VAL A 71 -9.98 -1.67 -7.77
N LEU A 72 -9.11 -1.26 -6.86
CA LEU A 72 -9.21 -1.59 -5.45
C LEU A 72 -10.32 -0.76 -4.80
N ARG A 73 -11.52 -1.28 -4.74
CA ARG A 73 -12.68 -0.52 -4.24
C ARG A 73 -12.65 -0.32 -2.73
N ALA A 74 -12.16 -1.30 -1.96
CA ALA A 74 -12.13 -1.18 -0.51
C ALA A 74 -11.01 -1.99 0.12
N VAL A 75 -10.49 -1.48 1.23
CA VAL A 75 -9.59 -2.17 2.15
C VAL A 75 -10.23 -2.16 3.53
N HIS A 76 -10.35 -3.34 4.12
CA HIS A 76 -10.86 -3.54 5.47
C HIS A 76 -9.82 -4.29 6.29
N TRP A 77 -9.61 -3.89 7.54
CA TRP A 77 -8.60 -4.55 8.35
C TRP A 77 -8.98 -4.59 9.83
N ASP A 78 -8.45 -5.58 10.54
CA ASP A 78 -8.37 -5.56 11.98
C ASP A 78 -7.00 -6.07 12.42
N GLY A 79 -6.58 -5.73 13.62
CA GLY A 79 -5.25 -6.04 14.09
C GLY A 79 -4.86 -5.25 15.33
N GLN A 80 -3.76 -5.66 15.93
CA GLN A 80 -3.20 -5.04 17.12
C GLN A 80 -1.73 -4.71 16.85
N GLY A 81 -1.26 -3.58 17.34
CA GLY A 81 0.10 -3.17 17.10
C GLY A 81 0.43 -1.82 17.70
N CYS A 82 1.68 -1.40 17.54
CA CYS A 82 2.10 -0.07 17.91
C CYS A 82 1.42 1.02 17.07
N SER A 83 1.52 2.28 17.50
CA SER A 83 0.93 3.40 16.77
C SER A 83 1.41 3.52 15.32
N ILE A 84 2.65 3.12 15.03
CA ILE A 84 3.21 3.18 13.67
C ILE A 84 2.52 2.16 12.75
N SER A 85 2.34 0.91 13.20
CA SER A 85 1.69 -0.11 12.37
C SER A 85 0.22 0.22 12.16
N GLN A 86 -0.50 0.66 13.19
CA GLN A 86 -1.90 1.09 13.09
C GLN A 86 -2.08 2.31 12.19
N ALA A 87 -1.25 3.34 12.36
CA ALA A 87 -1.30 4.50 11.49
C ALA A 87 -0.97 4.15 10.04
N SER A 88 0.00 3.27 9.81
CA SER A 88 0.41 2.96 8.44
C SER A 88 -0.65 2.19 7.67
N VAL A 89 -1.39 1.27 8.29
CA VAL A 89 -2.48 0.57 7.60
C VAL A 89 -3.70 1.47 7.40
N SER A 90 -3.93 2.42 8.32
CA SER A 90 -4.96 3.45 8.19
C SER A 90 -4.68 4.40 7.01
N VAL A 91 -3.47 4.96 6.93
CA VAL A 91 -3.04 5.80 5.78
C VAL A 91 -3.01 5.01 4.48
N LEU A 92 -2.55 3.75 4.50
CA LEU A 92 -2.62 2.86 3.34
C LEU A 92 -4.05 2.77 2.82
N THR A 93 -5.03 2.55 3.69
CA THR A 93 -6.45 2.42 3.30
C THR A 93 -6.90 3.63 2.48
N ASP A 94 -6.61 4.84 2.95
CA ASP A 94 -7.01 6.06 2.26
C ASP A 94 -6.32 6.23 0.91
N LEU A 95 -5.03 5.90 0.83
CA LEU A 95 -4.23 6.08 -0.39
C LEU A 95 -4.63 5.14 -1.53
N VAL A 96 -5.06 3.92 -1.22
CA VAL A 96 -5.24 2.86 -2.23
C VAL A 96 -6.72 2.59 -2.57
N THR A 97 -7.64 3.17 -1.81
CA THR A 97 -9.08 2.97 -2.02
C THR A 97 -9.56 3.77 -3.24
N GLY A 98 -10.20 3.09 -4.19
CA GLY A 98 -10.66 3.66 -5.46
C GLY A 98 -9.58 3.76 -6.54
N VAL A 99 -8.39 3.19 -6.31
CA VAL A 99 -7.22 3.29 -7.18
C VAL A 99 -7.06 2.02 -8.03
N GLU A 100 -6.55 2.16 -9.25
CA GLU A 100 -6.22 1.02 -10.13
C GLU A 100 -5.09 0.18 -9.53
N LEU A 101 -5.15 -1.16 -9.65
CA LEU A 101 -4.15 -2.02 -9.01
C LEU A 101 -2.70 -1.75 -9.45
N THR A 102 -2.49 -1.29 -10.68
CA THR A 102 -1.16 -0.87 -11.16
C THR A 102 -0.62 0.33 -10.39
N GLU A 103 -1.47 1.32 -10.12
CA GLU A 103 -1.10 2.50 -9.34
C GLU A 103 -0.95 2.16 -7.85
N VAL A 104 -1.76 1.22 -7.33
CA VAL A 104 -1.57 0.69 -5.96
C VAL A 104 -0.17 0.08 -5.78
N ASP A 105 0.32 -0.69 -6.76
CA ASP A 105 1.66 -1.27 -6.73
C ASP A 105 2.76 -0.18 -6.77
N GLU A 106 2.56 0.88 -7.57
CA GLU A 106 3.48 2.02 -7.65
C GLU A 106 3.54 2.83 -6.33
N ILE A 107 2.39 3.09 -5.71
CA ILE A 107 2.30 3.75 -4.40
C ILE A 107 3.00 2.88 -3.34
N ALA A 108 2.75 1.56 -3.34
CA ALA A 108 3.35 0.63 -2.39
C ALA A 108 4.88 0.59 -2.51
N GLU A 109 5.42 0.59 -3.73
CA GLU A 109 6.87 0.64 -3.95
C GLU A 109 7.45 1.99 -3.54
N THR A 110 6.76 3.10 -3.85
CA THR A 110 7.17 4.44 -3.43
C THR A 110 7.23 4.55 -1.90
N PHE A 111 6.25 4.00 -1.17
CA PHE A 111 6.30 3.96 0.28
C PHE A 111 7.44 3.09 0.80
N ARG A 112 7.74 1.98 0.11
CA ARG A 112 8.90 1.13 0.39
C ARG A 112 10.20 1.90 0.24
N LEU A 113 10.34 2.68 -0.83
CA LEU A 113 11.50 3.56 -1.06
C LEU A 113 11.62 4.59 0.08
N LEU A 114 10.52 5.24 0.47
CA LEU A 114 10.52 6.18 1.59
C LEU A 114 11.04 5.53 2.87
N MET A 115 10.61 4.31 3.19
CA MET A 115 11.05 3.60 4.40
C MET A 115 12.55 3.28 4.40
N HIS A 116 13.17 3.17 3.21
CA HIS A 116 14.60 2.92 3.06
C HIS A 116 15.43 4.19 2.84
N SER A 117 14.80 5.37 2.74
CA SER A 117 15.45 6.67 2.56
C SER A 117 16.33 7.11 3.75
N ARG A 118 16.23 6.42 4.90
CA ARG A 118 16.88 6.80 6.17
C ARG A 118 16.48 8.19 6.67
N GLY A 119 15.27 8.63 6.29
CA GLY A 119 14.72 9.94 6.66
C GLY A 119 15.20 11.10 5.79
N ALA A 120 15.77 10.81 4.62
CA ALA A 120 16.11 11.82 3.63
C ALA A 120 14.89 12.37 2.88
N GLY A 121 13.73 11.71 2.99
CA GLY A 121 12.56 12.01 2.16
C GLY A 121 12.68 11.40 0.77
N LEU A 122 11.79 11.80 -0.13
CA LEU A 122 11.83 11.45 -1.55
C LEU A 122 11.83 12.73 -2.40
N ASP A 123 11.81 12.60 -3.73
CA ASP A 123 11.59 13.77 -4.57
C ASP A 123 10.13 14.28 -4.47
N PRO A 124 9.84 15.53 -4.88
CA PRO A 124 8.51 16.12 -4.70
C PRO A 124 7.37 15.36 -5.39
N GLU A 125 7.60 14.76 -6.57
CA GLU A 125 6.56 14.01 -7.28
C GLU A 125 6.22 12.72 -6.52
N GLN A 126 7.23 12.04 -5.98
CA GLN A 126 7.05 10.87 -5.14
C GLN A 126 6.37 11.20 -3.80
N GLU A 127 6.71 12.34 -3.19
CA GLU A 127 6.08 12.80 -1.95
C GLU A 127 4.62 13.18 -2.17
N ASP A 128 4.30 13.85 -3.28
CA ASP A 128 2.92 14.18 -3.66
C ASP A 128 2.08 12.91 -3.87
N ALA A 129 2.63 11.88 -4.53
CA ALA A 129 1.97 10.59 -4.71
C ALA A 129 1.72 9.84 -3.38
N LEU A 130 2.54 10.08 -2.35
CA LEU A 130 2.37 9.47 -1.04
C LEU A 130 1.40 10.22 -0.12
N GLY A 131 1.05 11.48 -0.41
CA GLY A 131 0.15 12.28 0.43
C GLY A 131 0.51 12.20 1.92
N ASP A 132 -0.44 11.75 2.75
CA ASP A 132 -0.25 11.63 4.20
C ASP A 132 0.80 10.57 4.60
N ALA A 133 1.16 9.63 3.73
CA ALA A 133 2.23 8.67 4.00
C ALA A 133 3.62 9.31 4.04
N THR A 134 3.79 10.53 3.53
CA THR A 134 5.02 11.33 3.73
C THR A 134 5.31 11.59 5.21
N ALA A 135 4.31 11.54 6.08
CA ALA A 135 4.46 11.64 7.52
C ALA A 135 5.42 10.59 8.12
N PHE A 136 5.58 9.45 7.44
CA PHE A 136 6.47 8.37 7.86
C PHE A 136 7.96 8.63 7.55
N THR A 137 8.32 9.75 6.93
CA THR A 137 9.74 10.14 6.71
C THR A 137 10.55 10.09 8.01
N GLY A 138 9.96 10.52 9.14
CA GLY A 138 10.59 10.42 10.45
C GLY A 138 10.81 8.98 10.91
N VAL A 139 9.92 8.05 10.56
CA VAL A 139 10.01 6.63 10.89
C VAL A 139 11.17 5.96 10.16
N ALA A 140 11.45 6.37 8.92
CA ALA A 140 12.56 5.84 8.11
C ALA A 140 13.95 6.04 8.77
N LYS A 141 14.08 6.97 9.74
CA LYS A 141 15.30 7.15 10.55
C LYS A 141 15.56 5.99 11.52
N TYR A 142 14.56 5.14 11.77
CA TYR A 142 14.58 4.10 12.81
C TYR A 142 14.39 2.70 12.20
N PRO A 143 15.48 1.99 11.83
CA PRO A 143 15.40 0.67 11.19
C PRO A 143 14.55 -0.36 11.93
N ALA A 144 14.54 -0.30 13.27
CA ALA A 144 13.72 -1.18 14.11
C ALA A 144 12.20 -0.98 13.93
N ARG A 145 11.76 0.14 13.35
CA ARG A 145 10.33 0.48 13.14
C ARG A 145 9.87 0.35 11.69
N ILE A 146 10.78 0.12 10.75
CA ILE A 146 10.45 -0.06 9.32
C ILE A 146 9.47 -1.23 9.12
N LYS A 147 9.68 -2.36 9.83
CA LYS A 147 8.77 -3.50 9.75
C LYS A 147 7.37 -3.20 10.28
N CYS A 148 7.23 -2.31 11.27
CA CYS A 148 5.93 -1.87 11.74
C CYS A 148 5.19 -1.11 10.64
N ALA A 149 5.87 -0.18 9.97
CA ALA A 149 5.30 0.62 8.89
C ALA A 149 4.92 -0.25 7.67
N LEU A 150 5.78 -1.20 7.28
CA LEU A 150 5.52 -2.02 6.08
C LEU A 150 4.54 -3.19 6.28
N LEU A 151 4.06 -3.44 7.50
CA LEU A 151 3.24 -4.63 7.78
C LEU A 151 1.92 -4.63 7.01
N GLY A 152 1.17 -3.51 7.03
CA GLY A 152 -0.10 -3.38 6.30
C GLY A 152 0.08 -3.50 4.78
N TRP A 153 1.16 -2.92 4.25
CA TRP A 153 1.51 -3.00 2.82
C TRP A 153 1.83 -4.43 2.38
N ALA A 154 2.52 -5.21 3.22
CA ALA A 154 2.76 -6.62 2.95
C ALA A 154 1.44 -7.43 2.95
N ALA A 155 0.52 -7.12 3.86
CA ALA A 155 -0.80 -7.75 3.91
C ALA A 155 -1.66 -7.40 2.68
N LEU A 156 -1.62 -6.13 2.24
CA LEU A 156 -2.30 -5.69 1.02
C LEU A 156 -1.84 -6.47 -0.21
N HIS A 157 -0.53 -6.54 -0.45
CA HIS A 157 0.03 -7.24 -1.60
C HIS A 157 -0.36 -8.73 -1.61
N ASP A 158 -0.25 -9.43 -0.47
CA ASP A 158 -0.64 -10.83 -0.36
C ASP A 158 -2.16 -11.04 -0.50
N ALA A 159 -2.98 -10.11 0.02
CA ALA A 159 -4.44 -10.16 -0.14
C ALA A 159 -4.85 -9.96 -1.61
N VAL A 160 -4.21 -9.04 -2.34
CA VAL A 160 -4.43 -8.86 -3.79
C VAL A 160 -4.07 -10.12 -4.55
N ILE A 161 -2.92 -10.76 -4.28
CA ILE A 161 -2.54 -12.04 -4.90
C ILE A 161 -3.58 -13.12 -4.62
N ARG A 162 -4.04 -13.23 -3.37
CA ARG A 162 -5.04 -14.23 -2.96
C ARG A 162 -6.42 -13.99 -3.53
N SER A 163 -6.72 -12.78 -4.01
CA SER A 163 -7.97 -12.49 -4.71
C SER A 163 -8.10 -13.20 -6.06
N GLY A 164 -6.97 -13.66 -6.62
CA GLY A 164 -6.93 -14.29 -7.94
C GLY A 164 -7.09 -13.33 -9.11
N VAL A 165 -7.04 -12.00 -8.88
CA VAL A 165 -6.92 -11.03 -9.96
C VAL A 165 -5.63 -11.32 -10.73
N GLY A 166 -5.74 -11.57 -12.03
CA GLY A 166 -4.56 -11.85 -12.86
C GLY A 166 -3.55 -10.72 -12.70
N GLN A 167 -2.26 -11.04 -12.52
CA GLN A 167 -1.26 -9.98 -12.30
C GLN A 167 -1.32 -8.98 -13.46
N PRO A 168 -1.43 -7.66 -13.16
CA PRO A 168 -1.30 -6.66 -14.20
C PRO A 168 0.07 -6.84 -14.87
N ALA A 169 0.11 -6.78 -16.20
CA ALA A 169 1.39 -6.79 -16.90
C ALA A 169 2.23 -5.60 -16.41
N PRO A 170 3.52 -5.79 -16.07
CA PRO A 170 4.35 -4.68 -15.65
C PRO A 170 4.34 -3.59 -16.72
N ALA A 171 4.26 -2.33 -16.29
CA ALA A 171 4.40 -1.20 -17.19
C ALA A 171 5.68 -1.36 -18.03
N PRO A 172 5.66 -1.03 -19.34
CA PRO A 172 6.86 -1.11 -20.15
C PRO A 172 7.93 -0.23 -19.54
N VAL A 173 9.03 -0.85 -19.11
CA VAL A 173 10.21 -0.11 -18.64
C VAL A 173 10.70 0.73 -19.82
N PRO A 174 10.77 2.08 -19.70
CA PRO A 174 11.30 2.90 -20.78
C PRO A 174 12.73 2.47 -21.07
N ASP A 175 13.07 2.37 -22.37
CA ASP A 175 14.41 2.02 -22.80
C ASP A 175 15.43 2.94 -22.13
N PRO A 176 16.55 2.40 -21.60
CA PRO A 176 17.59 3.24 -21.04
C PRO A 176 18.06 4.21 -22.11
N ALA A 177 18.11 5.50 -21.76
CA ALA A 177 18.63 6.53 -22.63
C ALA A 177 20.00 6.10 -23.20
N PRO A 178 20.26 6.27 -24.51
CA PRO A 178 21.50 5.82 -25.11
C PRO A 178 22.70 6.47 -24.42
N SER A 179 23.63 5.63 -23.95
CA SER A 179 24.86 6.06 -23.28
C SER A 179 25.67 7.02 -24.17
N PRO A 180 26.23 8.12 -23.63
CA PRO A 180 26.94 9.15 -24.40
C PRO A 180 28.32 8.73 -24.95
N GLN A 181 28.64 7.42 -25.01
CA GLN A 181 29.99 6.94 -25.33
C GLN A 181 30.24 6.58 -26.80
N SER A 182 29.28 6.76 -27.72
CA SER A 182 29.49 6.44 -29.15
C SER A 182 29.93 7.60 -30.05
N ALA A 183 30.35 8.75 -29.49
CA ALA A 183 30.73 9.93 -30.28
C ALA A 183 32.24 10.20 -30.38
N LYS A 184 33.10 9.20 -30.14
CA LYS A 184 34.55 9.33 -30.39
C LYS A 184 35.09 8.07 -31.04
N GLU A 185 35.08 8.05 -32.37
CA GLU A 185 36.11 7.46 -33.23
C GLU A 185 35.73 7.70 -34.71
N LEU A 186 36.08 8.88 -35.22
CA LEU A 186 36.29 9.16 -36.65
C LEU A 186 37.19 10.39 -36.75
N THR A 187 38.48 10.14 -36.57
CA THR A 187 39.58 10.89 -37.21
C THR A 187 40.31 9.89 -38.08
#